data_AF-A0A1E4RI60-F1
#
_entry.id   AF-A0A1E4RI60-F1
#
_cell.length_a   1.000
_cell.length_b   1.000
_cell.length_c   1.000
_cell.angle_alpha   90.00
_cell.angle_beta   90.00
_cell.angle_gamma   90.00
#
_symmetry.space_group_name_H-M   'P 1'
#
loop_
_entity.id
_entity.type
_entity.pdbx_description
1 polymer ?
#
loop_
_entity_poly.entity_id
_entity_poly.type
_entity_poly.pdbx_seq_one_letter_code
_entity_poly.pdbx_strand_id
1 'polypeptide(L)' 'MDRNNQGVCDSSLLSYQEQLRRQKILNSIENKDYLLIIASQQNKSVQQVKYELMVKLTEN' A
#
# COMPACT_ATOMS: atom_id res chain seq x y z
N MET A 1 -17.50 -37.11 -0.36
CA MET A 1 -16.22 -36.89 0.33
C MET A 1 -15.83 -35.45 0.08
N ASP A 2 -16.24 -34.58 0.99
CA ASP A 2 -16.00 -33.13 1.00
C ASP A 2 -14.52 -32.74 1.22
N ARG A 3 -14.23 -31.44 0.95
CA ARG A 3 -13.11 -30.57 1.40
C ARG A 3 -11.86 -30.59 0.52
N ASN A 4 -11.17 -29.48 0.20
CA ASN A 4 -11.25 -28.05 0.53
C ASN A 4 -10.33 -27.35 -0.50
N ASN A 5 -10.81 -26.33 -1.20
CA ASN A 5 -10.39 -24.94 -1.00
C ASN A 5 -8.89 -24.73 -0.77
N GLN A 6 -8.15 -24.38 -1.83
CA GLN A 6 -6.91 -23.63 -1.69
C GLN A 6 -6.78 -22.68 -2.88
N GLY A 7 -7.53 -21.57 -2.83
CA GLY A 7 -7.09 -20.33 -3.43
C GLY A 7 -5.82 -19.89 -2.71
N VAL A 8 -4.68 -20.49 -3.06
CA VAL A 8 -3.38 -19.97 -2.65
C VAL A 8 -3.20 -18.71 -3.47
N CYS A 9 -3.51 -17.56 -2.87
CA CYS A 9 -3.07 -16.29 -3.40
C CYS A 9 -1.54 -16.36 -3.46
N ASP A 10 -0.99 -16.37 -4.67
CA ASP A 10 0.44 -16.37 -5.02
C ASP A 10 1.15 -15.13 -4.45
N SER A 11 1.27 -15.07 -3.13
CA SER A 11 2.19 -14.14 -2.45
C SER A 11 3.65 -14.41 -2.82
N SER A 12 3.93 -15.56 -3.44
CA SER A 12 5.24 -16.04 -3.89
C SER A 12 5.76 -15.46 -5.21
N LEU A 13 4.99 -14.65 -5.96
CA LEU A 13 5.42 -14.16 -7.28
C LEU A 13 5.24 -12.64 -7.49
N LEU A 14 5.27 -11.85 -6.41
CA LEU A 14 5.47 -10.41 -6.58
C LEU A 14 6.91 -10.17 -7.04
N SER A 15 7.09 -9.47 -8.16
CA SER A 15 8.42 -9.08 -8.64
C SER A 15 9.15 -8.30 -7.53
N TYR A 16 10.48 -8.40 -7.47
CA TYR A 16 11.26 -7.64 -6.50
C TYR A 16 10.97 -6.13 -6.55
N GLN A 17 10.72 -5.61 -7.74
CA GLN A 17 10.31 -4.22 -7.94
C GLN A 17 8.97 -3.91 -7.27
N GLU A 18 8.00 -4.81 -7.40
CA GLU A 18 6.69 -4.65 -6.76
C GLU A 18 6.78 -4.78 -5.22
N GLN A 19 7.62 -5.68 -4.73
CA GLN A 19 7.90 -5.79 -3.28
C GLN A 19 8.51 -4.49 -2.74
N LEU A 20 9.53 -3.95 -3.41
CA LEU A 20 10.13 -2.67 -3.05
C LEU A 20 9.13 -1.51 -3.12
N ARG A 21 8.27 -1.49 -4.13
CA ARG A 21 7.23 -0.46 -4.30
C ARG A 21 6.27 -0.48 -3.12
N ARG A 22 5.73 -1.66 -2.77
CA ARG A 22 4.84 -1.84 -1.62
C ARG A 22 5.50 -1.44 -0.31
N GLN A 23 6.75 -1.83 -0.09
CA GLN A 23 7.49 -1.45 1.12
C GLN A 23 7.65 0.07 1.24
N LYS A 24 7.98 0.78 0.15
CA LYS A 24 8.06 2.25 0.14
C LYS A 24 6.73 2.91 0.49
N ILE A 25 5.63 2.39 -0.05
CA ILE A 25 4.28 2.90 0.23
C ILE A 25 3.91 2.67 1.69
N LEU A 26 4.15 1.47 2.23
CA LEU A 26 3.88 1.17 3.64
C LEU A 26 4.68 2.06 4.59
N ASN A 27 5.99 2.22 4.33
CA ASN A 27 6.84 3.14 5.11
C ASN A 27 6.32 4.59 5.04
N SER A 28 5.78 5.00 3.88
CA SER A 28 5.19 6.33 3.71
C SER A 28 3.89 6.51 4.50
N ILE A 29 3.09 5.45 4.66
CA ILE A 29 1.85 5.46 5.45
C ILE A 29 2.15 5.51 6.96
N GLU A 30 3.23 4.87 7.40
CA GLU A 30 3.62 4.83 8.82
C GLU A 30 4.31 6.13 9.29
N ASN A 31 4.95 6.86 8.37
CA ASN A 31 5.63 8.10 8.68
C ASN A 31 4.66 9.30 8.76
N LYS A 32 4.30 9.68 9.99
CA LYS A 32 3.37 10.79 10.26
C LYS A 32 3.86 12.14 9.75
N ASP A 33 5.15 12.45 9.89
CA ASP A 33 5.73 13.72 9.46
C ASP A 33 5.68 13.83 7.93
N TYR A 34 5.98 12.74 7.24
CA TYR A 34 5.84 12.65 5.78
C TYR A 34 4.40 12.89 5.32
N LEU A 35 3.42 12.26 5.99
CA LEU A 35 2.01 12.47 5.68
C LEU A 35 1.58 13.92 5.90
N LEU A 36 2.05 14.57 6.97
CA LEU A 36 1.77 15.98 7.25
C LEU A 36 2.36 16.91 6.18
N ILE A 37 3.60 16.68 5.78
CA ILE A 37 4.28 17.46 4.73
C ILE A 37 3.51 17.34 3.41
N ILE A 38 3.16 16.12 3.00
CA ILE A 38 2.43 15.90 1.74
C ILE A 38 1.02 16.47 1.80
N ALA A 39 0.30 16.28 2.90
CA ALA A 39 -1.03 16.85 3.10
C ALA A 39 -1.00 18.38 2.94
N SER A 40 0.00 19.03 3.55
CA SER A 40 0.21 20.47 3.42
C SER A 40 0.53 20.89 1.97
N GLN A 41 1.40 20.14 1.27
CA GLN A 41 1.79 20.45 -0.10
C GLN A 41 0.64 20.27 -1.10
N GLN A 42 -0.21 19.27 -0.88
CA GLN A 42 -1.32 18.92 -1.77
C GLN A 42 -2.62 19.64 -1.43
N ASN A 43 -2.65 20.42 -0.34
CA ASN A 43 -3.86 21.02 0.22
C ASN A 43 -4.98 19.97 0.45
N LYS A 44 -4.60 18.84 1.06
CA LYS A 44 -5.49 17.70 1.38
C LYS A 44 -5.40 17.38 2.86
N SER A 45 -6.37 16.63 3.37
CA SER A 45 -6.27 16.04 4.71
C SER A 45 -5.29 14.87 4.73
N VAL A 46 -4.70 14.61 5.91
CA VAL A 46 -3.86 13.42 6.13
C VAL A 46 -4.62 12.13 5.78
N GLN A 47 -5.92 12.08 6.05
CA GLN A 47 -6.76 10.93 5.72
C GLN A 47 -6.89 10.72 4.21
N GLN A 48 -7.03 11.79 3.42
CA GLN A 48 -7.05 11.71 1.95
C GLN A 48 -5.71 11.21 1.40
N VAL A 49 -4.59 11.75 1.90
CA VAL A 49 -3.25 11.29 1.49
C VAL A 49 -3.03 9.82 1.83
N LYS A 50 -3.44 9.38 3.04
CA LYS A 50 -3.34 7.97 3.44
C LYS A 50 -4.19 7.06 2.57
N TYR A 51 -5.40 7.48 2.23
CA TYR A 51 -6.28 6.74 1.31
C TYR A 51 -5.64 6.57 -0.07
N GLU A 52 -5.10 7.64 -0.65
CA GLU A 52 -4.43 7.57 -1.95
C GLU A 52 -3.20 6.64 -1.95
N LEU A 53 -2.43 6.63 -0.87
CA LEU A 53 -1.32 5.70 -0.70
C LEU A 53 -1.81 4.24 -0.60
N MET A 54 -2.93 3.99 0.08
CA MET A 54 -3.54 2.66 0.14
C MET A 54 -4.07 2.21 -1.22
N VAL A 55 -4.69 3.10 -1.99
CA VAL A 55 -5.14 2.82 -3.37
C VAL A 55 -3.94 2.44 -4.25
N LYS A 56 -2.85 3.23 -4.19
CA LYS A 56 -1.61 2.91 -4.90
C LYS A 56 -1.04 1.55 -4.48
N LEU A 57 -1.19 1.12 -3.23
CA LEU A 57 -0.73 -0.20 -2.79
C LEU A 57 -1.47 -1.35 -3.50
N THR A 58 -2.72 -1.11 -3.91
CA THR A 58 -3.59 -2.10 -4.57
C THR A 58 -3.57 -2.01 -6.11
N GLU A 59 -3.19 -0.86 -6.66
CA GLU A 59 -3.02 -0.68 -8.11
C GLU A 59 -1.67 -1.25 -8.58
N ASN A 60 -1.70 -2.08 -9.62
CA ASN A 60 -0.54 -2.64 -10.33
C ASN A 60 -0.32 -1.88 -11.64
#